data_AF-A0A2V1AKK7-F1
#
_entry.id   AF-A0A2V1AKK7-F1
#
_cell.length_a   1.000
_cell.length_b   1.000
_cell.length_c   1.000
_cell.angle_alpha   90.00
_cell.angle_beta   90.00
_cell.angle_gamma   90.00
#
_symmetry.space_group_name_H-M   'P 1'
#
loop_
_entity.id
_entity.type
_entity.pdbx_description
1 polymer ?
#
loop_
_entity_poly.entity_id
_entity_poly.type
_entity_poly.pdbx_seq_one_letter_code
_entity_poly.pdbx_strand_id
1 'polypeptide(L)'
;MSSSEEISSGTDDDDILEAIRPGGSKTIKRLSPKPIVKKPEDDEISIPAIFLTQGAKNTSLLKKAKEISKHIEEEKEKTERQQEELERIRKEALAELNENGSALNYTYKTGHSLIQAYVQSHYANHYSLRTHRHFFFFGDCYRPKLGDVSDEKARVIETLALCLDEGLFPAYSRSLKAMGVTSMDIAVYFIDTCVDETVLEGVFRFLQQYDERSGGLDFMEGVSGTKASHELPLKMQHFNNTVRLSLLRTALLFESCDASGHSESYLLNFVLASSDFYANRRERNSLIDLIIKPVFRRVVSLDLGSQLWDILMKLQLHFFNKKPDASKQKHYELIFDFLNNLHTAFRHEKGEAIDVLYSLIRGFLKDQQTLDTKTTNDMITIEEISQVFNDSLPNSSSSDHAAQANPIYSYVYKTRICTKLLTELLYSDINKKPFLNLHIQLQTLKDRLQQDMSHWLFLSNDIPYKTDVSAALSEAYHTLDHFSTVLNKNISLIQKDIFYEDPN
;
A
#
# COMPACT_ATOMS: atom_id res chain seq x y z
N MET A 1 -44.96 -19.11 -38.38
CA MET A 1 -45.28 -20.31 -39.19
C MET A 1 -43.97 -20.98 -39.55
N SER A 2 -43.89 -22.30 -39.29
CA SER A 2 -42.93 -23.28 -39.84
C SER A 2 -41.42 -23.06 -39.60
N SER A 3 -40.57 -24.02 -39.27
CA SER A 3 -40.64 -25.44 -38.86
C SER A 3 -39.20 -25.95 -38.97
N SER A 4 -38.71 -26.72 -37.97
CA SER A 4 -37.66 -27.78 -38.06
C SER A 4 -36.28 -27.41 -38.66
N GLU A 5 -35.12 -27.79 -38.13
CA GLU A 5 -34.69 -29.12 -37.70
C GLU A 5 -33.31 -29.00 -37.02
N GLU A 6 -33.13 -29.71 -35.89
CA GLU A 6 -31.86 -29.93 -35.21
C GLU A 6 -31.09 -31.08 -35.89
N ILE A 7 -29.79 -30.86 -36.14
CA ILE A 7 -28.76 -31.90 -36.43
C ILE A 7 -27.48 -31.31 -35.80
N SER A 8 -27.00 -31.70 -34.61
CA SER A 8 -26.57 -33.02 -34.11
C SER A 8 -25.55 -33.70 -35.01
N SER A 9 -24.29 -33.29 -34.90
CA SER A 9 -23.13 -34.09 -35.34
C SER A 9 -22.31 -34.44 -34.10
N GLY A 10 -22.47 -35.68 -33.65
CA GLY A 10 -21.71 -36.25 -32.54
C GLY A 10 -20.33 -36.74 -32.96
N THR A 11 -19.74 -37.51 -32.04
CA THR A 11 -18.43 -38.20 -32.01
C THR A 11 -17.33 -37.39 -31.31
N ASP A 12 -16.63 -37.83 -30.26
CA ASP A 12 -16.52 -39.13 -29.55
C ASP A 12 -15.81 -38.91 -28.19
N ASP A 13 -16.51 -38.53 -27.11
CA ASP A 13 -15.91 -38.51 -25.76
C ASP A 13 -16.76 -39.23 -24.69
N ASP A 14 -18.04 -39.52 -24.97
CA ASP A 14 -18.95 -40.16 -24.01
C ASP A 14 -18.90 -41.71 -24.03
N ASP A 15 -18.32 -42.33 -25.07
CA ASP A 15 -18.24 -43.80 -25.21
C ASP A 15 -17.12 -44.44 -24.35
N ILE A 16 -16.21 -43.66 -23.78
CA ILE A 16 -15.12 -44.16 -22.93
C ILE A 16 -15.57 -44.28 -21.45
N LEU A 17 -16.63 -43.58 -21.04
CA LEU A 17 -17.11 -43.56 -19.65
C LEU A 17 -18.15 -44.64 -19.33
N GLU A 18 -18.73 -45.32 -20.31
CA GLU A 18 -19.63 -46.47 -20.07
C GLU A 18 -18.90 -47.81 -19.89
N ALA A 19 -17.60 -47.91 -20.20
CA ALA A 19 -16.83 -49.15 -20.04
C ALA A 19 -16.33 -49.41 -18.60
N ILE A 20 -16.48 -48.44 -17.67
CA ILE A 20 -15.98 -48.54 -16.28
C ILE A 20 -17.10 -48.27 -15.26
N ARG A 21 -18.21 -49.00 -15.37
CA ARG A 21 -19.18 -49.14 -14.27
C ARG A 21 -19.19 -50.57 -13.73
N PRO A 22 -19.07 -50.76 -12.40
CA PRO A 22 -19.16 -52.09 -11.79
C PRO A 22 -20.63 -52.52 -11.71
N GLY A 23 -21.02 -53.44 -12.59
CA GLY A 23 -22.32 -54.10 -12.55
C GLY A 23 -22.39 -55.19 -11.49
N GLY A 24 -23.33 -55.03 -10.55
CA GLY A 24 -24.26 -56.09 -10.14
C GLY A 24 -23.70 -57.33 -9.45
N SER A 25 -23.86 -57.37 -8.13
CA SER A 25 -23.79 -58.56 -7.27
C SER A 25 -24.61 -59.74 -7.82
N LYS A 26 -23.96 -60.86 -8.10
CA LYS A 26 -24.60 -62.19 -8.08
C LYS A 26 -23.85 -63.12 -7.14
N THR A 27 -24.51 -63.46 -6.04
CA THR A 27 -24.12 -64.48 -5.06
C THR A 27 -23.96 -65.85 -5.73
N ILE A 28 -22.72 -66.28 -5.92
CA ILE A 28 -22.39 -67.66 -6.31
C ILE A 28 -22.18 -68.48 -5.03
N LYS A 29 -23.07 -69.45 -4.81
CA LYS A 29 -23.00 -70.42 -3.71
C LYS A 29 -21.70 -71.23 -3.79
N ARG A 30 -20.89 -71.17 -2.73
CA ARG A 30 -19.78 -72.09 -2.47
C ARG A 30 -20.32 -73.51 -2.28
N LEU A 31 -19.98 -74.42 -3.19
CA LEU A 31 -19.92 -75.86 -2.93
C LEU A 31 -18.49 -76.18 -2.49
N SER A 32 -18.35 -76.76 -1.30
CA SER A 32 -17.13 -77.39 -0.79
C SER A 32 -17.25 -78.92 -0.90
N PRO A 33 -16.17 -79.71 -0.80
CA PRO A 33 -14.78 -79.49 -1.20
C PRO A 33 -14.22 -80.67 -2.04
N LYS A 34 -13.11 -80.47 -2.75
CA LYS A 34 -12.14 -81.55 -3.02
C LYS A 34 -10.72 -81.01 -2.91
N PRO A 35 -9.87 -81.53 -2.01
CA PRO A 35 -8.44 -81.32 -2.11
C PRO A 35 -7.85 -82.29 -3.14
N ILE A 36 -7.25 -81.65 -4.16
CA ILE A 36 -6.03 -81.96 -4.90
C ILE A 36 -5.38 -83.31 -4.58
N VAL A 37 -4.89 -84.02 -5.61
CA VAL A 37 -3.50 -84.56 -5.69
C VAL A 37 -3.34 -85.34 -7.00
N LYS A 38 -2.49 -84.82 -7.89
CA LYS A 38 -1.36 -85.47 -8.61
C LYS A 38 -1.13 -84.88 -10.01
N LYS A 39 0.00 -84.20 -10.16
CA LYS A 39 0.79 -84.18 -11.40
C LYS A 39 1.31 -85.62 -11.68
N PRO A 40 1.61 -85.94 -12.95
CA PRO A 40 3.01 -86.00 -13.40
C PRO A 40 3.21 -85.04 -14.59
N GLU A 41 4.21 -84.16 -14.52
CA GLU A 41 5.58 -84.33 -15.03
C GLU A 41 5.68 -84.14 -16.55
N ASP A 42 6.16 -82.94 -16.88
CA ASP A 42 7.11 -82.61 -17.95
C ASP A 42 6.81 -83.04 -19.38
N ASP A 43 5.85 -82.33 -19.98
CA ASP A 43 6.05 -81.84 -21.35
C ASP A 43 6.64 -80.43 -21.24
N GLU A 44 7.94 -80.32 -21.52
CA GLU A 44 8.61 -79.03 -21.70
C GLU A 44 8.07 -78.40 -22.99
N ILE A 45 6.94 -77.68 -22.86
CA ILE A 45 6.35 -76.92 -23.95
C ILE A 45 7.36 -75.85 -24.33
N SER A 46 8.17 -76.12 -25.36
CA SER A 46 9.08 -75.16 -25.96
C SER A 46 8.25 -74.08 -26.63
N ILE A 47 8.03 -73.00 -25.89
CA ILE A 47 7.30 -71.82 -26.36
C ILE A 47 8.13 -71.24 -27.52
N PRO A 48 7.60 -71.19 -28.76
CA PRO A 48 8.35 -70.67 -29.90
C PRO A 48 8.88 -69.26 -29.59
N ALA A 49 10.12 -68.96 -30.00
CA ALA A 49 10.81 -67.70 -29.67
C ALA A 49 10.02 -66.43 -30.04
N ILE A 50 9.07 -66.54 -30.99
CA ILE A 50 8.13 -65.47 -31.37
C ILE A 50 7.17 -65.14 -30.21
N PHE A 51 6.71 -66.12 -29.45
CA PHE A 51 5.85 -65.91 -28.27
C PHE A 51 6.66 -65.45 -27.05
N LEU A 52 7.93 -65.84 -26.91
CA LEU A 52 8.83 -65.29 -25.89
C LEU A 52 9.15 -63.81 -26.17
N THR A 53 9.37 -63.45 -27.43
CA THR A 53 9.60 -62.06 -27.83
C THR A 53 8.33 -61.21 -27.80
N GLN A 54 7.16 -61.75 -28.16
CA GLN A 54 5.87 -61.08 -27.98
C GLN A 54 5.47 -60.96 -26.50
N GLY A 55 5.75 -61.98 -25.68
CA GLY A 55 5.53 -61.95 -24.23
C GLY A 55 6.44 -60.94 -23.51
N ALA A 56 7.71 -60.86 -23.92
CA ALA A 56 8.64 -59.82 -23.45
C ALA A 56 8.20 -58.41 -23.87
N LYS A 57 7.67 -58.25 -25.09
CA LYS A 57 7.06 -56.99 -25.54
C LYS A 57 5.81 -56.63 -24.75
N ASN A 58 4.91 -57.58 -24.50
CA ASN A 58 3.69 -57.35 -23.72
C ASN A 58 3.99 -57.03 -22.25
N THR A 59 4.98 -57.68 -21.64
CA THR A 59 5.41 -57.35 -20.27
C THR A 59 6.10 -55.99 -20.19
N SER A 60 6.89 -55.61 -21.20
CA SER A 60 7.44 -54.25 -21.32
C SER A 60 6.35 -53.20 -21.50
N LEU A 61 5.34 -53.47 -22.34
CA LEU A 61 4.17 -52.60 -22.53
C LEU A 61 3.35 -52.46 -21.26
N LEU A 62 3.14 -53.53 -20.49
CA LEU A 62 2.45 -53.47 -19.20
C LEU A 62 3.24 -52.68 -18.15
N LYS A 63 4.57 -52.77 -18.14
CA LYS A 63 5.41 -51.93 -17.26
C LYS A 63 5.32 -50.45 -17.65
N LYS A 64 5.44 -50.14 -18.94
CA LYS A 64 5.26 -48.77 -19.46
C LYS A 64 3.86 -48.23 -19.18
N ALA A 65 2.81 -49.04 -19.34
CA ALA A 65 1.44 -48.65 -19.01
C ALA A 65 1.29 -48.33 -17.52
N LYS A 66 1.90 -49.13 -16.62
CA LYS A 66 1.91 -48.84 -15.19
C LYS A 66 2.67 -47.56 -14.83
N GLU A 67 3.82 -47.32 -15.46
CA GLU A 67 4.59 -46.07 -15.29
C GLU A 67 3.81 -44.86 -15.81
N ILE A 68 3.14 -44.98 -16.96
CA ILE A 68 2.28 -43.93 -17.51
C ILE A 68 1.10 -43.66 -16.58
N SER A 69 0.40 -44.71 -16.08
CA SER A 69 -0.70 -44.52 -15.12
C SER A 69 -0.24 -43.84 -13.84
N LYS A 70 0.97 -44.16 -13.35
CA LYS A 70 1.55 -43.50 -12.18
C LYS A 70 1.83 -42.02 -12.45
N HIS A 71 2.41 -41.70 -13.61
CA HIS A 71 2.64 -40.31 -14.01
C HIS A 71 1.34 -39.51 -14.18
N ILE A 72 0.31 -40.12 -14.76
CA ILE A 72 -1.01 -39.48 -14.90
C ILE A 72 -1.60 -39.18 -13.52
N GLU A 73 -1.49 -40.09 -12.56
CA GLU A 73 -2.02 -39.87 -11.21
C GLU A 73 -1.23 -38.77 -10.46
N GLU A 74 0.10 -38.78 -10.56
CA GLU A 74 0.96 -37.73 -9.99
C GLU A 74 0.67 -36.34 -10.61
N GLU A 75 0.39 -36.27 -11.92
CA GLU A 75 -0.02 -35.02 -12.58
C GLU A 75 -1.44 -34.58 -12.21
N LYS A 76 -2.38 -35.52 -12.05
CA LYS A 76 -3.74 -35.20 -11.56
C LYS A 76 -3.70 -34.61 -10.16
N GLU A 77 -3.01 -35.24 -9.22
CA GLU A 77 -2.86 -34.69 -7.86
C GLU A 77 -2.19 -33.32 -7.87
N LYS A 78 -1.17 -33.12 -8.72
CA LYS A 78 -0.52 -31.81 -8.86
C LYS A 78 -1.48 -30.75 -9.41
N THR A 79 -2.30 -31.11 -10.39
CA THR A 79 -3.28 -30.22 -11.01
C THR A 79 -4.40 -29.87 -10.03
N GLU A 80 -4.90 -30.84 -9.27
CA GLU A 80 -5.89 -30.61 -8.21
C GLU A 80 -5.37 -29.64 -7.14
N ARG A 81 -4.14 -29.85 -6.64
CA ARG A 81 -3.51 -28.92 -5.67
C ARG A 81 -3.35 -27.51 -6.24
N GLN A 82 -2.94 -27.40 -7.50
CA GLN A 82 -2.82 -26.10 -8.17
C GLN A 82 -4.18 -25.42 -8.32
N GLN A 83 -5.23 -26.17 -8.66
CA GLN A 83 -6.57 -25.65 -8.80
C GLN A 83 -7.15 -25.19 -7.46
N GLU A 84 -6.96 -25.97 -6.38
CA GLU A 84 -7.36 -25.59 -5.02
C GLU A 84 -6.64 -24.32 -4.54
N GLU A 85 -5.34 -24.23 -4.79
CA GLU A 85 -4.55 -23.04 -4.48
C GLU A 85 -5.05 -21.81 -5.26
N LEU A 86 -5.35 -21.99 -6.55
CA LEU A 86 -5.85 -20.93 -7.41
C LEU A 86 -7.24 -20.45 -6.97
N GLU A 87 -8.12 -21.37 -6.57
CA GLU A 87 -9.42 -21.04 -5.99
C GLU A 87 -9.29 -20.30 -4.66
N ARG A 88 -8.34 -20.69 -3.81
CA ARG A 88 -8.04 -20.00 -2.56
C ARG A 88 -7.61 -18.55 -2.84
N ILE A 89 -6.65 -18.35 -3.74
CA ILE A 89 -6.15 -17.01 -4.11
C ILE A 89 -7.27 -16.14 -4.69
N ARG A 90 -8.14 -16.72 -5.53
CA ARG A 90 -9.30 -16.02 -6.09
C ARG A 90 -10.30 -15.60 -5.02
N LYS A 91 -10.57 -16.46 -4.03
CA LYS A 91 -11.46 -16.16 -2.89
C LYS A 91 -10.88 -15.06 -2.02
N GLU A 92 -9.59 -15.12 -1.72
CA GLU A 92 -8.88 -14.09 -0.95
C GLU A 92 -8.94 -12.73 -1.66
N ALA A 93 -8.63 -12.68 -2.96
CA ALA A 93 -8.69 -11.45 -3.74
C ALA A 93 -10.10 -10.85 -3.79
N LEU A 94 -11.15 -11.68 -3.91
CA LEU A 94 -12.53 -11.22 -3.91
C LEU A 94 -12.95 -10.67 -2.53
N ALA A 95 -12.54 -11.33 -1.45
CA ALA A 95 -12.80 -10.87 -0.09
C ALA A 95 -12.15 -9.50 0.17
N GLU A 96 -10.88 -9.37 -0.24
CA GLU A 96 -10.13 -8.12 -0.13
C GLU A 96 -10.76 -6.96 -0.91
N LEU A 97 -11.24 -7.22 -2.15
CA LEU A 97 -11.93 -6.21 -2.95
C LEU A 97 -13.23 -5.72 -2.30
N ASN A 98 -13.99 -6.62 -1.66
CA ASN A 98 -15.25 -6.27 -1.00
C ASN A 98 -15.07 -5.57 0.35
N GLU A 99 -13.93 -5.75 1.00
CA GLU A 99 -13.61 -5.09 2.26
C GLU A 99 -13.06 -3.67 2.06
N ASN A 100 -12.79 -3.24 0.83
CA ASN A 100 -12.37 -1.87 0.50
C ASN A 100 -13.50 -0.82 0.56
N GLY A 101 -14.66 -1.17 1.13
CA GLY A 101 -15.77 -0.24 1.33
C GLY A 101 -16.40 0.27 0.04
N SER A 102 -16.36 -0.51 -1.05
CA SER A 102 -17.08 -0.16 -2.28
C SER A 102 -18.59 -0.19 -2.05
N ALA A 103 -19.32 0.81 -2.57
CA ALA A 103 -20.79 0.71 -2.68
C ALA A 103 -21.21 -0.49 -3.55
N LEU A 104 -20.28 -1.02 -4.35
CA LEU A 104 -20.44 -2.16 -5.23
C LEU A 104 -19.88 -3.44 -4.60
N ASN A 105 -20.74 -4.42 -4.36
CA ASN A 105 -20.27 -5.77 -4.01
C ASN A 105 -19.68 -6.43 -5.26
N TYR A 106 -18.36 -6.59 -5.30
CA TYR A 106 -17.67 -7.35 -6.32
C TYR A 106 -18.10 -8.81 -6.23
N THR A 107 -18.42 -9.36 -7.40
CA THR A 107 -18.64 -10.79 -7.62
C THR A 107 -17.58 -11.31 -8.58
N TYR A 108 -17.42 -12.63 -8.69
CA TYR A 108 -16.52 -13.22 -9.69
C TYR A 108 -16.81 -12.79 -11.13
N LYS A 109 -18.03 -12.32 -11.43
CA LYS A 109 -18.41 -11.82 -12.77
C LYS A 109 -18.03 -10.36 -12.97
N THR A 110 -18.25 -9.51 -11.97
CA THR A 110 -17.97 -8.06 -12.07
C THR A 110 -16.50 -7.73 -11.82
N GLY A 111 -15.80 -8.50 -10.97
CA GLY A 111 -14.37 -8.34 -10.68
C GLY A 111 -13.45 -9.28 -11.46
N HIS A 112 -13.95 -10.02 -12.46
CA HIS A 112 -13.22 -11.10 -13.13
C HIS A 112 -11.85 -10.66 -13.66
N SER A 113 -11.81 -9.54 -14.38
CA SER A 113 -10.59 -9.02 -15.00
C SER A 113 -9.52 -8.64 -13.96
N LEU A 114 -9.93 -8.00 -12.85
CA LEU A 114 -9.04 -7.63 -11.74
C LEU A 114 -8.50 -8.87 -11.02
N ILE A 115 -9.38 -9.83 -10.73
CA ILE A 115 -9.00 -11.08 -10.06
C ILE A 115 -8.09 -11.91 -10.96
N GLN A 116 -8.37 -11.98 -12.27
CA GLN A 116 -7.53 -12.71 -13.22
C GLN A 116 -6.16 -12.07 -13.38
N ALA A 117 -6.08 -10.73 -13.48
CA ALA A 117 -4.81 -10.00 -13.50
C ALA A 117 -4.00 -10.21 -12.21
N TYR A 118 -4.68 -10.25 -11.06
CA TYR A 118 -4.08 -10.56 -9.77
C TYR A 118 -3.51 -11.99 -9.73
N VAL A 119 -4.29 -12.98 -10.16
CA VAL A 119 -3.87 -14.38 -10.20
C VAL A 119 -2.68 -14.56 -11.16
N GLN A 120 -2.73 -13.98 -12.36
CA GLN A 120 -1.62 -14.03 -13.31
C GLN A 120 -0.33 -13.43 -12.74
N SER A 121 -0.46 -12.29 -12.04
CA SER A 121 0.68 -11.62 -11.41
C SER A 121 1.23 -12.41 -10.21
N HIS A 122 0.36 -13.13 -9.47
CA HIS A 122 0.76 -13.97 -8.34
C HIS A 122 1.64 -15.13 -8.79
N TYR A 123 1.23 -15.86 -9.85
CA TYR A 123 2.02 -16.96 -10.40
C TYR A 123 3.29 -16.51 -11.11
N ALA A 124 3.34 -15.27 -11.58
CA ALA A 124 4.55 -14.70 -12.15
C ALA A 124 5.61 -14.31 -11.08
N ASN A 125 5.33 -14.49 -9.77
CA ASN A 125 6.13 -13.93 -8.67
C ASN A 125 6.46 -12.46 -8.92
N HIS A 126 5.54 -11.72 -9.54
CA HIS A 126 5.84 -10.41 -10.07
C HIS A 126 5.92 -9.42 -8.91
N TYR A 127 7.10 -8.81 -8.72
CA TYR A 127 7.41 -7.81 -7.68
C TYR A 127 6.38 -6.67 -7.59
N SER A 128 5.71 -6.40 -8.72
CA SER A 128 4.61 -5.45 -8.85
C SER A 128 3.52 -5.66 -7.79
N LEU A 129 3.20 -6.88 -7.36
CA LEU A 129 2.12 -7.07 -6.37
C LEU A 129 2.47 -6.59 -4.97
N ARG A 130 3.73 -6.69 -4.54
CA ARG A 130 4.17 -6.16 -3.24
C ARG A 130 4.23 -4.63 -3.27
N THR A 131 4.63 -4.06 -4.39
CA THR A 131 4.72 -2.61 -4.57
C THR A 131 3.38 -1.95 -4.86
N HIS A 132 2.42 -2.66 -5.48
CA HIS A 132 1.07 -2.17 -5.81
C HIS A 132 0.01 -2.35 -4.72
N ARG A 133 0.35 -2.99 -3.60
CA ARG A 133 -0.53 -3.01 -2.43
C ARG A 133 -0.29 -1.76 -1.61
N HIS A 134 -1.38 -1.10 -1.26
CA HIS A 134 -1.37 0.21 -0.65
C HIS A 134 -2.35 0.27 0.51
N PHE A 135 -2.14 1.26 1.38
CA PHE A 135 -3.07 1.57 2.45
C PHE A 135 -4.17 2.50 1.91
N PHE A 136 -5.40 2.21 2.30
CA PHE A 136 -6.58 3.02 1.99
C PHE A 136 -7.26 3.37 3.30
N PHE A 137 -7.38 4.66 3.57
CA PHE A 137 -8.16 5.20 4.68
C PHE A 137 -9.56 5.58 4.21
N PHE A 138 -9.71 6.11 3.00
CA PHE A 138 -11.00 6.56 2.46
C PHE A 138 -11.67 5.47 1.60
N GLY A 139 -12.73 4.89 2.12
CA GLY A 139 -13.69 4.04 1.42
C GLY A 139 -14.70 4.84 0.59
N ASP A 140 -15.47 4.15 -0.25
CA ASP A 140 -16.48 4.73 -1.15
C ASP A 140 -17.79 5.00 -0.38
N CYS A 141 -17.73 5.93 0.57
CA CYS A 141 -18.83 6.28 1.46
C CYS A 141 -19.63 7.47 0.91
N TYR A 142 -20.58 7.21 0.02
CA TYR A 142 -21.37 8.28 -0.62
C TYR A 142 -22.27 9.05 0.38
N ARG A 143 -22.96 8.33 1.28
CA ARG A 143 -23.82 8.90 2.33
C ARG A 143 -23.53 8.26 3.69
N PRO A 144 -22.64 8.86 4.50
CA PRO A 144 -22.47 8.46 5.88
C PRO A 144 -23.77 8.72 6.67
N LYS A 145 -23.93 8.00 7.78
CA LYS A 145 -24.96 8.26 8.77
C LYS A 145 -24.27 8.30 10.13
N LEU A 146 -24.05 9.50 10.64
CA LEU A 146 -23.31 9.75 11.86
C LEU A 146 -24.24 9.92 13.07
N GLY A 147 -25.50 10.32 12.85
CA GLY A 147 -26.54 10.35 13.88
C GLY A 147 -27.38 11.63 13.84
N ASP A 148 -28.47 11.64 14.59
CA ASP A 148 -29.46 12.72 14.51
C ASP A 148 -29.08 13.92 15.39
N VAL A 149 -28.86 15.06 14.74
CA VAL A 149 -28.87 16.39 15.40
C VAL A 149 -30.33 16.73 15.72
N SER A 150 -30.61 17.27 16.91
CA SER A 150 -31.99 17.58 17.32
C SER A 150 -32.68 18.52 16.30
N ASP A 151 -33.97 18.28 16.04
CA ASP A 151 -34.75 19.03 15.02
C ASP A 151 -34.67 20.54 15.19
N GLU A 152 -34.61 21.03 16.43
CA GLU A 152 -34.49 22.46 16.74
C GLU A 152 -33.15 23.03 16.28
N LYS A 153 -32.03 22.33 16.57
CA LYS A 153 -30.70 22.72 16.13
C LYS A 153 -30.55 22.57 14.61
N ALA A 154 -31.05 21.47 14.05
CA ALA A 154 -30.99 21.17 12.63
C ALA A 154 -31.59 22.28 11.77
N ARG A 155 -32.77 22.82 12.14
CA ARG A 155 -33.41 23.93 11.42
C ARG A 155 -32.56 25.19 11.38
N VAL A 156 -31.86 25.51 12.47
CA VAL A 156 -31.00 26.70 12.52
C VAL A 156 -29.73 26.47 11.70
N ILE A 157 -29.12 25.28 11.80
CA ILE A 157 -27.93 24.91 11.04
C ILE A 157 -28.23 24.89 9.54
N GLU A 158 -29.40 24.40 9.11
CA GLU A 158 -29.82 24.38 7.71
C GLU A 158 -29.74 25.77 7.05
N THR A 159 -30.09 26.83 7.80
CA THR A 159 -30.02 28.20 7.29
C THR A 159 -28.60 28.68 6.98
N LEU A 160 -27.57 28.04 7.55
CA LEU A 160 -26.16 28.33 7.23
C LEU A 160 -25.86 28.03 5.76
N ALA A 161 -26.44 26.98 5.19
CA ALA A 161 -26.24 26.59 3.79
C ALA A 161 -26.68 27.70 2.82
N LEU A 162 -27.63 28.54 3.25
CA LEU A 162 -28.17 29.65 2.46
C LEU A 162 -27.34 30.94 2.59
N CYS A 163 -26.38 30.99 3.52
CA CYS A 163 -25.65 32.21 3.89
C CYS A 163 -24.16 31.92 4.15
N LEU A 164 -23.46 31.42 3.11
CA LEU A 164 -22.03 31.11 3.14
C LEU A 164 -21.12 32.31 2.79
N ASP A 165 -21.61 33.54 2.99
CA ASP A 165 -20.79 34.75 2.84
C ASP A 165 -19.95 34.96 4.11
N GLU A 166 -18.62 35.01 3.94
CA GLU A 166 -17.65 35.19 5.03
C GLU A 166 -17.91 36.47 5.83
N GLY A 167 -18.49 37.51 5.22
CA GLY A 167 -18.87 38.74 5.91
C GLY A 167 -19.99 38.55 6.95
N LEU A 168 -20.81 37.51 6.80
CA LEU A 168 -21.94 37.22 7.70
C LEU A 168 -21.57 36.22 8.81
N PHE A 169 -20.44 35.52 8.70
CA PHE A 169 -20.04 34.48 9.65
C PHE A 169 -20.06 34.94 11.11
N PRO A 170 -19.56 36.13 11.50
CA PRO A 170 -19.59 36.55 12.90
C PRO A 170 -21.01 36.73 13.48
N ALA A 171 -21.99 37.12 12.65
CA ALA A 171 -23.38 37.25 13.08
C ALA A 171 -24.05 35.88 13.25
N TYR A 172 -23.79 34.96 12.32
CA TYR A 172 -24.25 33.58 12.41
C TYR A 172 -23.63 32.84 13.59
N SER A 173 -22.33 32.96 13.80
CA SER A 173 -21.62 32.34 14.93
C SER A 173 -22.24 32.74 16.26
N ARG A 174 -22.54 34.02 16.47
CA ARG A 174 -23.22 34.48 17.71
C ARG A 174 -24.60 33.85 17.90
N SER A 175 -25.35 33.69 16.80
CA SER A 175 -26.71 33.13 16.83
C SER A 175 -26.69 31.63 17.15
N LEU A 176 -25.76 30.87 16.52
CA LEU A 176 -25.59 29.43 16.77
C LEU A 176 -25.13 29.16 18.21
N LYS A 177 -24.17 29.94 18.72
CA LYS A 177 -23.70 29.85 20.11
C LYS A 177 -24.81 30.13 21.12
N ALA A 178 -25.66 31.13 20.85
CA ALA A 178 -26.80 31.44 21.71
C ALA A 178 -27.81 30.28 21.82
N MET A 179 -27.87 29.41 20.80
CA MET A 179 -28.71 28.20 20.76
C MET A 179 -27.98 26.94 21.25
N GLY A 180 -26.74 27.07 21.75
CA GLY A 180 -25.93 25.95 22.22
C GLY A 180 -25.56 24.94 21.13
N VAL A 181 -25.44 25.42 19.88
CA VAL A 181 -24.98 24.61 18.74
C VAL A 181 -23.46 24.53 18.77
N THR A 182 -22.93 23.31 18.81
CA THR A 182 -21.47 23.07 18.80
C THR A 182 -20.93 22.97 17.38
N SER A 183 -19.60 23.10 17.20
CA SER A 183 -18.96 22.81 15.91
C SER A 183 -19.23 21.38 15.41
N MET A 184 -19.35 20.42 16.34
CA MET A 184 -19.61 19.02 16.02
C MET A 184 -21.04 18.82 15.53
N ASP A 185 -22.02 19.51 16.14
CA ASP A 185 -23.41 19.50 15.64
C ASP A 185 -23.48 19.97 14.17
N ILE A 186 -22.75 21.03 13.84
CA ILE A 186 -22.67 21.57 12.47
C ILE A 186 -22.02 20.56 11.53
N ALA A 187 -20.86 20.01 11.90
CA ALA A 187 -20.16 19.03 11.08
C ALA A 187 -21.02 17.79 10.82
N VAL A 188 -21.58 17.18 11.87
CA VAL A 188 -22.44 15.99 11.76
C VAL A 188 -23.65 16.26 10.87
N TYR A 189 -24.34 17.38 11.06
CA TYR A 189 -25.50 17.75 10.23
C TYR A 189 -25.13 17.84 8.74
N PHE A 190 -24.07 18.57 8.39
CA PHE A 190 -23.68 18.75 6.99
C PHE A 190 -23.09 17.48 6.38
N ILE A 191 -22.39 16.65 7.16
CA ILE A 191 -21.86 15.37 6.67
C ILE A 191 -23.00 14.41 6.30
N ASP A 192 -24.07 14.36 7.10
CA ASP A 192 -25.20 13.46 6.89
C ASP A 192 -26.18 13.95 5.80
N THR A 193 -26.38 15.27 5.70
CA THR A 193 -27.41 15.86 4.83
C THR A 193 -26.88 16.39 3.50
N CYS A 194 -25.61 16.80 3.43
CA CYS A 194 -25.05 17.49 2.29
C CYS A 194 -24.11 16.59 1.45
N VAL A 195 -24.25 16.72 0.14
CA VAL A 195 -23.39 16.08 -0.87
C VAL A 195 -22.74 17.14 -1.78
N ASP A 196 -23.19 18.39 -1.70
CA ASP A 196 -22.64 19.49 -2.48
C ASP A 196 -21.30 19.94 -1.89
N GLU A 197 -20.22 19.70 -2.65
CA GLU A 197 -18.86 20.04 -2.25
C GLU A 197 -18.68 21.55 -2.01
N THR A 198 -19.38 22.41 -2.75
CA THR A 198 -19.26 23.87 -2.60
C THR A 198 -19.83 24.36 -1.28
N VAL A 199 -20.95 23.76 -0.86
CA VAL A 199 -21.56 24.02 0.44
C VAL A 199 -20.63 23.53 1.55
N LEU A 200 -20.09 22.32 1.43
CA LEU A 200 -19.16 21.75 2.41
C LEU A 200 -17.86 22.57 2.54
N GLU A 201 -17.33 23.09 1.44
CA GLU A 201 -16.19 24.03 1.46
C GLU A 201 -16.52 25.32 2.21
N GLY A 202 -17.70 25.90 1.98
CA GLY A 202 -18.15 27.09 2.71
C GLY A 202 -18.33 26.82 4.20
N VAL A 203 -18.92 25.68 4.57
CA VAL A 203 -19.07 25.25 5.96
C VAL A 203 -17.71 24.99 6.60
N PHE A 204 -16.75 24.42 5.87
CA PHE A 204 -15.38 24.24 6.36
C PHE A 204 -14.71 25.57 6.73
N ARG A 205 -14.82 26.59 5.86
CA ARG A 205 -14.32 27.94 6.16
C ARG A 205 -15.05 28.59 7.34
N PHE A 206 -16.35 28.35 7.46
CA PHE A 206 -17.12 28.81 8.61
C PHE A 206 -16.60 28.18 9.91
N LEU A 207 -16.39 26.86 9.94
CA LEU A 207 -15.89 26.13 11.11
C LEU A 207 -14.48 26.58 11.53
N GLN A 208 -13.61 26.94 10.58
CA GLN A 208 -12.29 27.50 10.89
C GLN A 208 -12.36 28.79 11.73
N GLN A 209 -13.47 29.53 11.62
CA GLN A 209 -13.73 30.76 12.39
C GLN A 209 -14.64 30.51 13.61
N TYR A 210 -15.17 29.30 13.77
CA TYR A 210 -16.11 28.94 14.84
C TYR A 210 -15.34 28.40 16.05
N ASP A 211 -15.20 29.25 17.07
CA ASP A 211 -14.31 29.02 18.23
C ASP A 211 -14.75 27.90 19.21
N GLU A 212 -15.94 27.31 19.04
CA GLU A 212 -16.47 26.27 19.95
C GLU A 212 -16.18 24.86 19.43
N ARG A 213 -14.93 24.41 19.61
CA ARG A 213 -14.54 23.03 19.33
C ARG A 213 -14.97 22.10 20.46
N SER A 214 -15.45 20.92 20.10
CA SER A 214 -15.96 19.96 21.08
C SER A 214 -15.94 18.53 20.51
N GLY A 215 -15.93 17.55 21.40
CA GLY A 215 -16.00 16.14 21.03
C GLY A 215 -14.69 15.56 20.48
N GLY A 216 -14.71 14.24 20.28
CA GLY A 216 -13.63 13.48 19.65
C GLY A 216 -13.91 13.14 18.18
N LEU A 217 -13.06 12.30 17.61
CA LEU A 217 -13.19 11.82 16.22
C LEU A 217 -13.98 10.50 16.12
N ASP A 218 -14.95 10.29 16.99
CA ASP A 218 -15.72 9.03 17.05
C ASP A 218 -16.47 8.73 15.74
N PHE A 219 -16.88 9.79 15.03
CA PHE A 219 -17.56 9.71 13.74
C PHE A 219 -16.62 9.47 12.54
N MET A 220 -15.30 9.49 12.75
CA MET A 220 -14.34 9.41 11.65
C MET A 220 -14.47 8.11 10.86
N GLU A 221 -14.68 6.97 11.54
CA GLU A 221 -14.88 5.67 10.88
C GLU A 221 -16.11 5.68 9.95
N GLY A 222 -17.17 6.42 10.30
CA GLY A 222 -18.35 6.54 9.46
C GLY A 222 -18.12 7.32 8.16
N VAL A 223 -17.16 8.25 8.17
CA VAL A 223 -16.79 9.08 7.00
C VAL A 223 -15.67 8.45 6.17
N SER A 224 -14.65 7.92 6.85
CA SER A 224 -13.52 7.27 6.21
C SER A 224 -13.87 5.87 5.72
N GLY A 225 -14.80 5.18 6.38
CA GLY A 225 -15.07 3.75 6.13
C GLY A 225 -13.99 2.82 6.68
N THR A 226 -12.98 3.37 7.37
CA THR A 226 -11.86 2.62 7.94
C THR A 226 -11.67 2.97 9.40
N LYS A 227 -11.72 1.95 10.26
CA LYS A 227 -11.42 2.11 11.68
C LYS A 227 -9.97 2.52 11.90
N ALA A 228 -9.75 3.54 12.73
CA ALA A 228 -8.40 3.96 13.10
C ALA A 228 -7.69 2.86 13.90
N SER A 229 -6.52 2.44 13.42
CA SER A 229 -5.68 1.42 14.05
C SER A 229 -4.21 1.71 13.74
N HIS A 230 -3.32 1.28 14.62
CA HIS A 230 -1.88 1.26 14.34
C HIS A 230 -1.49 0.14 13.38
N GLU A 231 -2.34 -0.88 13.23
CA GLU A 231 -2.14 -1.96 12.27
C GLU A 231 -2.81 -1.60 10.94
N LEU A 232 -2.00 -1.43 9.89
CA LEU A 232 -2.45 -0.95 8.58
C LEU A 232 -2.42 -2.09 7.54
N PRO A 233 -3.59 -2.64 7.17
CA PRO A 233 -3.65 -3.64 6.12
C PRO A 233 -3.39 -3.01 4.75
N LEU A 234 -2.42 -3.57 4.02
CA LEU A 234 -2.08 -3.22 2.65
C LEU A 234 -2.94 -4.04 1.70
N LYS A 235 -3.80 -3.32 0.98
CA LYS A 235 -4.83 -3.88 0.12
C LYS A 235 -4.54 -3.61 -1.35
N MET A 236 -5.17 -4.37 -2.23
CA MET A 236 -5.15 -4.20 -3.67
C MET A 236 -5.75 -2.86 -4.06
N GLN A 237 -5.28 -2.30 -5.17
CA GLN A 237 -5.76 -1.02 -5.65
C GLN A 237 -7.27 -1.03 -5.88
N HIS A 238 -7.98 -0.11 -5.23
CA HIS A 238 -9.40 0.13 -5.40
C HIS A 238 -9.65 1.51 -6.05
N PHE A 239 -10.82 1.68 -6.66
CA PHE A 239 -11.25 2.95 -7.22
C PHE A 239 -12.28 3.58 -6.28
N ASN A 240 -11.98 4.78 -5.77
CA ASN A 240 -12.91 5.56 -4.96
C ASN A 240 -13.29 6.83 -5.73
N ASN A 241 -14.54 6.96 -6.15
CA ASN A 241 -14.97 8.11 -6.93
C ASN A 241 -15.39 9.31 -6.05
N THR A 242 -15.46 9.14 -4.72
CA THR A 242 -15.94 10.16 -3.78
C THR A 242 -14.84 10.71 -2.89
N VAL A 243 -13.56 10.52 -3.22
CA VAL A 243 -12.45 10.90 -2.32
C VAL A 243 -12.46 12.38 -1.96
N ARG A 244 -12.73 13.28 -2.90
CA ARG A 244 -12.81 14.72 -2.60
C ARG A 244 -13.89 15.04 -1.56
N LEU A 245 -15.07 14.45 -1.72
CA LEU A 245 -16.16 14.55 -0.76
C LEU A 245 -15.78 13.97 0.62
N SER A 246 -15.12 12.81 0.65
CA SER A 246 -14.61 12.22 1.90
C SER A 246 -13.57 13.11 2.58
N LEU A 247 -12.67 13.72 1.80
CA LEU A 247 -11.68 14.69 2.32
C LEU A 247 -12.36 15.89 2.97
N LEU A 248 -13.38 16.48 2.32
CA LEU A 248 -14.13 17.60 2.88
C LEU A 248 -14.83 17.22 4.18
N ARG A 249 -15.54 16.09 4.22
CA ARG A 249 -16.23 15.61 5.42
C ARG A 249 -15.26 15.32 6.57
N THR A 250 -14.13 14.69 6.27
CA THR A 250 -13.06 14.46 7.24
C THR A 250 -12.44 15.77 7.74
N ALA A 251 -12.28 16.76 6.87
CA ALA A 251 -11.79 18.09 7.24
C ALA A 251 -12.77 18.80 8.19
N LEU A 252 -14.08 18.69 7.98
CA LEU A 252 -15.09 19.20 8.93
C LEU A 252 -14.93 18.56 10.33
N LEU A 253 -14.75 17.24 10.40
CA LEU A 253 -14.54 16.55 11.67
C LEU A 253 -13.24 17.00 12.38
N PHE A 254 -12.14 17.15 11.64
CA PHE A 254 -10.89 17.67 12.20
C PHE A 254 -11.02 19.10 12.72
N GLU A 255 -11.74 19.97 12.00
CA GLU A 255 -11.98 21.34 12.41
C GLU A 255 -12.82 21.43 13.68
N SER A 256 -13.85 20.57 13.79
CA SER A 256 -14.77 20.55 14.92
C SER A 256 -14.22 19.88 16.18
N CYS A 257 -13.29 18.95 16.04
CA CYS A 257 -12.71 18.17 17.15
C CYS A 257 -11.90 19.02 18.12
N ASP A 258 -12.03 18.72 19.42
CA ASP A 258 -11.07 19.17 20.43
C ASP A 258 -9.83 18.25 20.43
N ALA A 259 -8.80 18.69 19.71
CA ALA A 259 -7.52 17.97 19.60
C ALA A 259 -6.76 17.87 20.93
N SER A 260 -7.00 18.78 21.88
CA SER A 260 -6.28 18.78 23.16
C SER A 260 -6.75 17.65 24.09
N GLY A 261 -8.07 17.40 24.14
CA GLY A 261 -8.66 16.29 24.89
C GLY A 261 -8.46 14.91 24.27
N HIS A 262 -8.15 14.84 22.96
CA HIS A 262 -8.12 13.58 22.19
C HIS A 262 -6.86 13.46 21.31
N SER A 263 -5.70 13.90 21.79
CA SER A 263 -4.49 14.05 20.98
C SER A 263 -4.07 12.78 20.22
N GLU A 264 -4.08 11.60 20.86
CA GLU A 264 -3.66 10.35 20.22
C GLU A 264 -4.58 9.96 19.06
N SER A 265 -5.91 9.98 19.26
CA SER A 265 -6.87 9.67 18.19
C SER A 265 -6.82 10.71 17.07
N TYR A 266 -6.66 11.99 17.42
CA TYR A 266 -6.55 13.08 16.46
C TYR A 266 -5.33 12.90 15.54
N LEU A 267 -4.15 12.66 16.14
CA LEU A 267 -2.91 12.46 15.42
C LEU A 267 -2.89 11.16 14.62
N LEU A 268 -3.43 10.06 15.17
CA LEU A 268 -3.54 8.80 14.43
C LEU A 268 -4.37 8.99 13.17
N ASN A 269 -5.60 9.51 13.29
CA ASN A 269 -6.44 9.77 12.12
C ASN A 269 -5.80 10.75 11.13
N PHE A 270 -5.03 11.74 11.61
CA PHE A 270 -4.29 12.65 10.74
C PHE A 270 -3.24 11.92 9.90
N VAL A 271 -2.46 11.04 10.52
CA VAL A 271 -1.46 10.22 9.81
C VAL A 271 -2.15 9.29 8.81
N LEU A 272 -3.25 8.62 9.20
CA LEU A 272 -3.98 7.71 8.31
C LEU A 272 -4.57 8.43 7.10
N ALA A 273 -5.26 9.56 7.31
CA ALA A 273 -5.84 10.37 6.24
C ALA A 273 -4.76 10.89 5.27
N SER A 274 -3.62 11.33 5.81
CA SER A 274 -2.49 11.84 5.00
C SER A 274 -1.75 10.74 4.24
N SER A 275 -1.88 9.48 4.69
CA SER A 275 -1.23 8.31 4.09
C SER A 275 -2.13 7.54 3.11
N ASP A 276 -3.36 8.00 2.87
CA ASP A 276 -4.25 7.35 1.91
C ASP A 276 -3.67 7.39 0.49
N PHE A 277 -3.49 6.23 -0.12
CA PHE A 277 -2.87 6.14 -1.44
C PHE A 277 -3.69 6.83 -2.54
N TYR A 278 -5.01 6.73 -2.49
CA TYR A 278 -5.84 7.24 -3.55
C TYR A 278 -5.94 8.77 -3.50
N ALA A 279 -6.10 9.34 -2.31
CA ALA A 279 -6.05 10.77 -2.07
C ALA A 279 -4.70 11.36 -2.52
N ASN A 280 -3.59 10.70 -2.17
CA ASN A 280 -2.26 11.10 -2.61
C ASN A 280 -2.06 11.07 -4.12
N ARG A 281 -2.70 10.13 -4.82
CA ARG A 281 -2.53 9.95 -6.26
C ARG A 281 -3.47 10.83 -7.10
N ARG A 282 -4.70 11.05 -6.66
CA ARG A 282 -5.74 11.73 -7.46
C ARG A 282 -6.14 13.11 -6.94
N GLU A 283 -6.19 13.30 -5.62
CA GLU A 283 -6.71 14.49 -4.97
C GLU A 283 -5.66 15.17 -4.08
N ARG A 284 -4.39 15.09 -4.47
CA ARG A 284 -3.25 15.51 -3.63
C ARG A 284 -3.34 16.97 -3.19
N ASN A 285 -3.73 17.87 -4.08
CA ASN A 285 -3.86 19.29 -3.75
C ASN A 285 -4.98 19.51 -2.73
N SER A 286 -6.14 18.88 -2.95
CA SER A 286 -7.28 18.90 -2.03
C SER A 286 -6.90 18.33 -0.65
N LEU A 287 -6.17 17.20 -0.61
CA LEU A 287 -5.64 16.62 0.62
C LEU A 287 -4.72 17.61 1.36
N ILE A 288 -3.81 18.27 0.62
CA ILE A 288 -2.88 19.25 1.19
C ILE A 288 -3.63 20.43 1.80
N ASP A 289 -4.57 21.02 1.07
CA ASP A 289 -5.22 22.27 1.47
C ASP A 289 -6.33 22.05 2.51
N LEU A 290 -7.06 20.94 2.44
CA LEU A 290 -8.19 20.66 3.35
C LEU A 290 -7.76 19.95 4.64
N ILE A 291 -6.75 19.06 4.58
CA ILE A 291 -6.34 18.26 5.74
C ILE A 291 -4.94 18.63 6.20
N ILE A 292 -3.93 18.52 5.32
CA ILE A 292 -2.53 18.58 5.78
C ILE A 292 -2.18 19.94 6.36
N LYS A 293 -2.45 21.04 5.64
CA LYS A 293 -2.12 22.39 6.14
C LYS A 293 -2.89 22.75 7.42
N PRO A 294 -4.23 22.64 7.47
CA PRO A 294 -4.99 23.08 8.64
C PRO A 294 -4.70 22.23 9.88
N VAL A 295 -4.65 20.90 9.71
CA VAL A 295 -4.42 19.97 10.81
C VAL A 295 -3.00 20.08 11.33
N PHE A 296 -1.98 20.14 10.46
CA PHE A 296 -0.59 20.24 10.91
C PHE A 296 -0.29 21.55 11.62
N ARG A 297 -0.82 22.69 11.14
CA ARG A 297 -0.70 23.96 11.87
C ARG A 297 -1.27 23.87 13.28
N ARG A 298 -2.37 23.13 13.46
CA ARG A 298 -2.96 22.86 14.78
C ARG A 298 -2.07 21.97 15.65
N VAL A 299 -1.53 20.89 15.08
CA VAL A 299 -0.56 20.01 15.74
C VAL A 299 0.63 20.83 16.27
N VAL A 300 1.16 21.74 15.46
CA VAL A 300 2.27 22.64 15.83
C VAL A 300 1.84 23.59 16.95
N SER A 301 0.67 24.24 16.82
CA SER A 301 0.18 25.19 17.84
C SER A 301 -0.09 24.55 19.21
N LEU A 302 -0.32 23.22 19.25
CA LEU A 302 -0.56 22.44 20.46
C LEU A 302 0.70 21.70 20.94
N ASP A 303 1.86 21.94 20.33
CA ASP A 303 3.13 21.27 20.63
C ASP A 303 3.05 19.73 20.59
N LEU A 304 2.30 19.20 19.61
CA LEU A 304 2.05 17.76 19.45
C LEU A 304 3.03 17.09 18.45
N GLY A 305 4.08 17.79 18.03
CA GLY A 305 5.03 17.30 17.01
C GLY A 305 5.79 16.03 17.42
N SER A 306 6.19 15.93 18.68
CA SER A 306 6.85 14.71 19.22
C SER A 306 5.89 13.51 19.25
N GLN A 307 4.66 13.72 19.72
CA GLN A 307 3.61 12.68 19.74
C GLN A 307 3.25 12.22 18.32
N LEU A 308 3.26 13.12 17.34
CA LEU A 308 3.07 12.77 15.94
C LEU A 308 4.14 11.80 15.44
N TRP A 309 5.40 12.03 15.81
CA TRP A 309 6.51 11.12 15.48
C TRP A 309 6.34 9.75 16.14
N ASP A 310 5.97 9.71 17.41
CA ASP A 310 5.73 8.46 18.13
C ASP A 310 4.63 7.62 17.47
N ILE A 311 3.57 8.26 16.97
CA ILE A 311 2.49 7.57 16.24
C ILE A 311 2.99 7.00 14.92
N LEU A 312 3.77 7.77 14.13
CA LEU A 312 4.38 7.28 12.90
C LEU A 312 5.24 6.03 13.14
N MET A 313 6.04 6.02 14.21
CA MET A 313 6.91 4.90 14.55
C MET A 313 6.14 3.67 15.04
N LYS A 314 4.95 3.85 15.64
CA LYS A 314 4.09 2.74 16.11
C LYS A 314 3.34 2.02 14.99
N LEU A 315 3.26 2.59 13.78
CA LEU A 315 2.50 2.00 12.68
C LEU A 315 3.10 0.67 12.19
N GLN A 316 2.24 -0.35 12.09
CA GLN A 316 2.59 -1.69 11.63
C GLN A 316 1.85 -2.02 10.34
N LEU A 317 2.57 -1.98 9.22
CA LEU A 317 2.01 -2.30 7.91
C LEU A 317 2.11 -3.81 7.68
N HIS A 318 1.02 -4.40 7.21
CA HIS A 318 0.95 -5.83 6.92
C HIS A 318 0.09 -6.06 5.69
N PHE A 319 0.34 -7.14 4.94
CA PHE A 319 -0.57 -7.49 3.85
C PHE A 319 -1.92 -7.95 4.41
N PHE A 320 -3.00 -7.68 3.68
CA PHE A 320 -4.35 -8.09 4.07
C PHE A 320 -4.40 -9.58 4.49
N ASN A 321 -5.04 -9.86 5.64
CA ASN A 321 -5.13 -11.17 6.28
C ASN A 321 -3.78 -11.86 6.61
N LYS A 322 -2.67 -11.13 6.62
CA LYS A 322 -1.35 -11.63 7.02
C LYS A 322 -0.87 -10.92 8.27
N LYS A 323 -0.04 -11.61 9.05
CA LYS A 323 0.66 -10.98 10.18
C LYS A 323 1.73 -10.00 9.66
N PRO A 324 2.10 -8.98 10.45
CA PRO A 324 3.23 -8.11 10.15
C PRO A 324 4.48 -8.94 9.83
N ASP A 325 5.12 -8.60 8.72
CA ASP A 325 6.37 -9.21 8.26
C ASP A 325 7.58 -8.42 8.80
N ALA A 326 8.77 -9.00 8.72
CA ALA A 326 10.03 -8.34 9.08
C ALA A 326 10.44 -7.23 8.11
N SER A 327 9.85 -7.18 6.90
CA SER A 327 10.13 -6.13 5.91
C SER A 327 9.51 -4.79 6.32
N LYS A 328 10.34 -3.75 6.40
CA LYS A 328 9.94 -2.37 6.72
C LYS A 328 9.82 -1.47 5.49
N GLN A 329 9.91 -2.01 4.27
CA GLN A 329 9.87 -1.21 3.04
C GLN A 329 8.67 -0.24 2.98
N LYS A 330 7.46 -0.78 3.18
CA LYS A 330 6.21 -0.01 3.12
C LYS A 330 6.08 0.98 4.27
N HIS A 331 6.68 0.69 5.42
CA HIS A 331 6.73 1.61 6.56
C HIS A 331 7.58 2.84 6.23
N TYR A 332 8.77 2.64 5.65
CA TYR A 332 9.60 3.75 5.17
C TYR A 332 8.95 4.52 4.02
N GLU A 333 8.23 3.85 3.11
CA GLU A 333 7.43 4.47 2.06
C GLU A 333 6.37 5.42 2.64
N LEU A 334 5.62 4.95 3.64
CA LEU A 334 4.56 5.74 4.29
C LEU A 334 5.13 6.99 4.98
N ILE A 335 6.22 6.84 5.75
CA ILE A 335 6.85 7.99 6.41
C ILE A 335 7.38 8.97 5.37
N PHE A 336 8.00 8.47 4.30
CA PHE A 336 8.44 9.29 3.18
C PHE A 336 7.31 10.09 2.56
N ASP A 337 6.19 9.44 2.20
CA ASP A 337 5.06 10.10 1.56
C ASP A 337 4.43 11.15 2.47
N PHE A 338 4.27 10.84 3.76
CA PHE A 338 3.79 11.76 4.78
C PHE A 338 4.67 13.02 4.89
N LEU A 339 5.98 12.84 5.07
CA LEU A 339 6.94 13.95 5.16
C LEU A 339 7.03 14.74 3.84
N ASN A 340 6.97 14.05 2.70
CA ASN A 340 6.99 14.66 1.38
C ASN A 340 5.77 15.56 1.15
N ASN A 341 4.60 15.18 1.65
CA ASN A 341 3.41 16.01 1.60
C ASN A 341 3.50 17.22 2.52
N LEU A 342 3.93 17.03 3.78
CA LEU A 342 4.17 18.16 4.68
C LEU A 342 5.17 19.14 4.08
N HIS A 343 6.27 18.65 3.54
CA HIS A 343 7.25 19.47 2.86
C HIS A 343 6.66 20.21 1.67
N THR A 344 5.83 19.56 0.86
CA THR A 344 5.17 20.23 -0.28
C THR A 344 4.20 21.31 0.19
N ALA A 345 3.52 21.08 1.31
CA ALA A 345 2.57 22.01 1.91
C ALA A 345 3.25 23.25 2.50
N PHE A 346 4.41 23.09 3.15
CA PHE A 346 5.04 24.12 3.98
C PHE A 346 6.37 24.68 3.45
N ARG A 347 6.93 24.18 2.34
CA ARG A 347 8.26 24.61 1.81
C ARG A 347 8.47 26.11 1.59
N HIS A 348 7.40 26.90 1.47
CA HIS A 348 7.48 28.36 1.28
C HIS A 348 7.01 29.15 2.50
N GLU A 349 6.60 28.47 3.57
CA GLU A 349 6.17 29.09 4.82
C GLU A 349 7.38 29.30 5.74
N LYS A 350 7.22 30.21 6.69
CA LYS A 350 8.21 30.49 7.74
C LYS A 350 7.52 30.38 9.10
N GLY A 351 8.30 30.07 10.13
CA GLY A 351 7.82 29.96 11.51
C GLY A 351 7.73 28.53 12.02
N GLU A 352 7.12 28.33 13.18
CA GLU A 352 7.19 27.08 13.96
C GLU A 352 6.82 25.80 13.18
N ALA A 353 5.91 25.91 12.19
CA ALA A 353 5.53 24.76 11.38
C ALA A 353 6.68 24.20 10.53
N ILE A 354 7.56 25.05 9.99
CA ILE A 354 8.74 24.57 9.24
C ILE A 354 9.77 23.94 10.20
N ASP A 355 9.92 24.49 11.39
CA ASP A 355 10.86 24.01 12.40
C ASP A 355 10.48 22.59 12.88
N VAL A 356 9.19 22.37 13.17
CA VAL A 356 8.67 21.05 13.52
C VAL A 356 8.82 20.09 12.34
N LEU A 357 8.51 20.52 11.11
CA LEU A 357 8.73 19.69 9.92
C LEU A 357 10.20 19.27 9.77
N TYR A 358 11.16 20.18 9.90
CA TYR A 358 12.59 19.82 9.81
C TYR A 358 13.02 18.91 10.95
N SER A 359 12.44 19.05 12.13
CA SER A 359 12.67 18.13 13.25
C SER A 359 12.17 16.72 12.92
N LEU A 360 10.97 16.58 12.34
CA LEU A 360 10.44 15.28 11.87
C LEU A 360 11.31 14.68 10.76
N ILE A 361 11.74 15.49 9.80
CA ILE A 361 12.64 15.04 8.72
C ILE A 361 13.97 14.56 9.32
N ARG A 362 14.56 15.29 10.28
CA ARG A 362 15.80 14.86 10.96
C ARG A 362 15.62 13.55 11.70
N GLY A 363 14.49 13.37 12.38
CA GLY A 363 14.12 12.10 13.03
C GLY A 363 14.16 10.94 12.04
N PHE A 364 13.61 11.14 10.86
CA PHE A 364 13.65 10.15 9.78
C PHE A 364 15.06 9.90 9.23
N LEU A 365 15.80 10.96 8.91
CA LEU A 365 17.15 10.83 8.34
C LEU A 365 18.15 10.14 9.29
N LYS A 366 17.95 10.29 10.61
CA LYS A 366 18.79 9.69 11.66
C LYS A 366 18.26 8.35 12.20
N ASP A 367 17.18 7.80 11.64
CA ASP A 367 16.46 6.61 12.16
C ASP A 367 16.16 6.68 13.67
N GLN A 368 15.78 7.87 14.18
CA GLN A 368 15.48 8.07 15.60
C GLN A 368 14.14 7.44 15.98
N GLN A 369 14.10 6.64 17.05
CA GLN A 369 12.84 6.11 17.59
C GLN A 369 12.02 7.18 18.31
N THR A 370 12.68 8.20 18.86
CA THR A 370 12.07 9.32 19.58
C THR A 370 12.70 10.62 19.10
N LEU A 371 11.90 11.67 18.95
CA LEU A 371 12.40 12.97 18.50
C LEU A 371 13.19 13.65 19.63
N ASP A 372 14.44 14.05 19.34
CA ASP A 372 15.21 14.88 20.27
C ASP A 372 14.70 16.32 20.26
N THR A 373 14.00 16.73 21.31
CA THR A 373 13.47 18.10 21.52
C THR A 373 14.54 19.19 21.63
N LYS A 374 15.83 18.83 21.55
CA LYS A 374 16.99 19.73 21.65
C LYS A 374 17.66 20.04 20.32
N THR A 375 17.16 19.50 19.21
CA THR A 375 17.73 19.83 17.89
C THR A 375 17.38 21.26 17.50
N THR A 376 18.37 22.02 17.05
CA THR A 376 18.23 23.42 16.68
C THR A 376 17.20 23.59 15.57
N ASN A 377 16.38 24.64 15.68
CA ASN A 377 15.30 25.03 14.76
C ASN A 377 15.80 25.47 13.36
N ASP A 378 17.00 25.08 12.97
CA ASP A 378 17.62 25.54 11.74
C ASP A 378 17.23 24.65 10.56
N MET A 379 17.33 25.23 9.37
CA MET A 379 17.16 24.53 8.11
C MET A 379 18.20 23.40 7.97
N ILE A 380 17.83 22.27 7.35
CA ILE A 380 18.75 21.16 7.11
C ILE A 380 19.85 21.62 6.15
N THR A 381 21.12 21.47 6.55
CA THR A 381 22.28 21.94 5.79
C THR A 381 22.75 20.93 4.74
N ILE A 382 23.56 21.38 3.79
CA ILE A 382 24.15 20.53 2.75
C ILE A 382 25.10 19.50 3.40
N GLU A 383 25.82 19.90 4.43
CA GLU A 383 26.73 19.04 5.20
C GLU A 383 25.97 17.94 5.95
N GLU A 384 24.84 18.28 6.59
CA GLU A 384 23.97 17.30 7.25
C GLU A 384 23.49 16.25 6.24
N ILE A 385 23.03 16.67 5.06
CA ILE A 385 22.56 15.77 4.00
C ILE A 385 23.72 14.90 3.47
N SER A 386 24.90 15.50 3.28
CA SER A 386 26.10 14.80 2.83
C SER A 386 26.50 13.70 3.82
N GLN A 387 26.40 13.98 5.12
CA GLN A 387 26.64 12.98 6.16
C GLN A 387 25.62 11.84 6.11
N VAL A 388 24.32 12.14 5.96
CA VAL A 388 23.27 11.12 5.87
C VAL A 388 23.52 10.14 4.73
N PHE A 389 23.96 10.62 3.55
CA PHE A 389 24.27 9.74 2.43
C PHE A 389 25.44 8.79 2.72
N ASN A 390 26.46 9.26 3.44
CA ASN A 390 27.62 8.44 3.77
C ASN A 390 27.33 7.43 4.89
N ASP A 391 26.57 7.84 5.90
CA ASP A 391 26.30 7.04 7.09
C ASP A 391 25.18 6.00 6.87
N SER A 392 24.24 6.28 5.97
CA SER A 392 23.07 5.41 5.75
C SER A 392 23.31 4.28 4.74
N LEU A 393 24.45 4.25 4.05
CA LEU A 393 24.74 3.18 3.08
C LEU A 393 25.09 1.89 3.84
N PRO A 394 24.34 0.79 3.67
CA PRO A 394 24.56 -0.42 4.47
C PRO A 394 25.87 -1.13 4.10
N ASN A 395 26.65 -1.49 5.12
CA ASN A 395 27.81 -2.37 4.94
C ASN A 395 27.33 -3.81 4.69
N SER A 396 27.67 -4.38 3.53
CA SER A 396 27.28 -5.71 3.06
C SER A 396 28.04 -6.85 3.75
N SER A 397 28.05 -6.88 5.09
CA SER A 397 28.79 -7.89 5.89
C SER A 397 27.93 -8.95 6.60
N SER A 398 26.60 -8.82 6.58
CA SER A 398 25.69 -9.79 7.22
C SER A 398 25.39 -11.00 6.33
N SER A 399 25.18 -12.18 6.91
CA SER A 399 24.66 -13.36 6.20
C SER A 399 23.13 -13.43 6.15
N ASP A 400 22.44 -12.58 6.92
CA ASP A 400 20.97 -12.50 6.93
C ASP A 400 20.49 -11.46 5.92
N HIS A 401 19.94 -11.92 4.80
CA HIS A 401 19.44 -11.09 3.71
C HIS A 401 18.24 -10.21 4.12
N ALA A 402 17.42 -10.62 5.10
CA ALA A 402 16.33 -9.78 5.59
C ALA A 402 16.86 -8.62 6.44
N ALA A 403 17.87 -8.88 7.27
CA ALA A 403 18.58 -7.85 8.03
C ALA A 403 19.34 -6.86 7.11
N GLN A 404 19.75 -7.29 5.91
CA GLN A 404 20.37 -6.41 4.91
C GLN A 404 19.36 -5.57 4.11
N ALA A 405 18.15 -6.07 3.87
CA ALA A 405 17.16 -5.40 3.02
C ALA A 405 16.59 -4.12 3.65
N ASN A 406 16.30 -4.14 4.96
CA ASN A 406 15.67 -3.00 5.66
C ASN A 406 16.53 -1.71 5.65
N PRO A 407 17.84 -1.75 5.94
CA PRO A 407 18.72 -0.59 5.78
C PRO A 407 18.73 -0.03 4.35
N ILE A 408 18.66 -0.90 3.34
CA ILE A 408 18.62 -0.47 1.94
C ILE A 408 17.32 0.28 1.64
N TYR A 409 16.17 -0.24 2.10
CA TYR A 409 14.91 0.48 1.94
C TYR A 409 14.94 1.85 2.63
N SER A 410 15.46 1.93 3.86
CA SER A 410 15.65 3.20 4.57
C SER A 410 16.50 4.17 3.74
N TYR A 411 17.65 3.72 3.24
CA TYR A 411 18.55 4.52 2.41
C TYR A 411 17.87 5.10 1.16
N VAL A 412 17.04 4.30 0.49
CA VAL A 412 16.34 4.73 -0.74
C VAL A 412 15.39 5.88 -0.46
N TYR A 413 14.55 5.77 0.58
CA TYR A 413 13.58 6.81 0.92
C TYR A 413 14.25 8.05 1.52
N LYS A 414 15.31 7.90 2.32
CA LYS A 414 16.16 9.01 2.75
C LYS A 414 16.76 9.73 1.55
N THR A 415 17.26 8.99 0.56
CA THR A 415 17.84 9.55 -0.66
C THR A 415 16.86 10.41 -1.44
N ARG A 416 15.60 9.97 -1.56
CA ARG A 416 14.55 10.76 -2.22
C ARG A 416 14.25 12.08 -1.48
N ILE A 417 14.15 12.08 -0.15
CA ILE A 417 13.96 13.32 0.63
C ILE A 417 15.18 14.23 0.52
N CYS A 418 16.39 13.69 0.72
CA CYS A 418 17.63 14.45 0.65
C CYS A 418 17.83 15.13 -0.70
N THR A 419 17.59 14.43 -1.82
CA THR A 419 17.72 15.04 -3.16
C THR A 419 16.68 16.13 -3.41
N LYS A 420 15.47 15.99 -2.87
CA LYS A 420 14.45 17.05 -2.91
C LYS A 420 14.91 18.30 -2.15
N LEU A 421 15.38 18.13 -0.91
CA LEU A 421 15.92 19.22 -0.09
C LEU A 421 17.12 19.89 -0.77
N LEU A 422 18.07 19.11 -1.29
CA LEU A 422 19.22 19.63 -2.01
C LEU A 422 18.85 20.40 -3.27
N THR A 423 17.80 19.97 -3.98
CA THR A 423 17.32 20.68 -5.16
C THR A 423 16.79 22.05 -4.76
N GLU A 424 16.05 22.16 -3.66
CA GLU A 424 15.58 23.46 -3.16
C GLU A 424 16.72 24.33 -2.63
N LEU A 425 17.69 23.73 -1.92
CA LEU A 425 18.92 24.39 -1.49
C LEU A 425 19.76 24.91 -2.67
N LEU A 426 19.77 24.20 -3.80
CA LEU A 426 20.54 24.59 -4.98
C LEU A 426 19.99 25.85 -5.65
N TYR A 427 18.67 26.04 -5.60
CA TYR A 427 17.98 27.18 -6.19
C TYR A 427 17.70 28.31 -5.19
N SER A 428 18.15 28.18 -3.94
CA SER A 428 18.05 29.24 -2.93
C SER A 428 19.32 30.10 -2.87
N ASP A 429 19.22 31.25 -2.20
CA ASP A 429 20.30 32.24 -2.08
C ASP A 429 21.35 31.89 -1.01
N ILE A 430 21.60 30.60 -0.79
CA ILE A 430 22.56 30.12 0.22
C ILE A 430 23.98 29.99 -0.35
N ASN A 431 24.96 29.83 0.54
CA ASN A 431 26.34 29.51 0.14
C ASN A 431 26.38 28.19 -0.66
N LYS A 432 26.82 28.28 -1.93
CA LYS A 432 26.87 27.14 -2.84
C LYS A 432 28.20 26.37 -2.81
N LYS A 433 29.22 26.84 -2.06
CA LYS A 433 30.52 26.14 -1.94
C LYS A 433 30.39 24.68 -1.48
N PRO A 434 29.51 24.32 -0.52
CA PRO A 434 29.36 22.93 -0.07
C PRO A 434 28.92 21.96 -1.18
N PHE A 435 28.22 22.44 -2.22
CA PHE A 435 27.81 21.60 -3.36
C PHE A 435 29.00 21.06 -4.15
N LEU A 436 30.16 21.75 -4.15
CA LEU A 436 31.36 21.24 -4.82
C LEU A 436 31.91 19.99 -4.13
N ASN A 437 31.92 19.98 -2.79
CA ASN A 437 32.33 18.82 -2.01
C ASN A 437 31.33 17.68 -2.17
N LEU A 438 30.03 17.98 -2.11
CA LEU A 438 28.97 17.01 -2.35
C LEU A 438 29.09 16.38 -3.75
N HIS A 439 29.46 17.16 -4.78
CA HIS A 439 29.63 16.63 -6.13
C HIS A 439 30.65 15.48 -6.19
N ILE A 440 31.80 15.63 -5.53
CA ILE A 440 32.85 14.61 -5.47
C ILE A 440 32.34 13.37 -4.71
N GLN A 441 31.64 13.59 -3.59
CA GLN A 441 31.07 12.51 -2.78
C GLN A 441 30.01 11.72 -3.54
N LEU A 442 29.14 12.39 -4.32
CA LEU A 442 28.09 11.75 -5.10
C LEU A 442 28.64 10.74 -6.11
N GLN A 443 29.78 11.01 -6.75
CA GLN A 443 30.40 10.04 -7.65
C GLN A 443 30.85 8.78 -6.88
N THR A 444 31.48 8.96 -5.72
CA THR A 444 31.91 7.85 -4.87
C THR A 444 30.71 7.03 -4.38
N LEU A 445 29.61 7.69 -4.01
CA LEU A 445 28.37 7.02 -3.58
C LEU A 445 27.72 6.24 -4.72
N LYS A 446 27.71 6.79 -5.94
CA LYS A 446 27.21 6.09 -7.13
C LYS A 446 27.98 4.81 -7.41
N ASP A 447 29.32 4.86 -7.34
CA ASP A 447 30.17 3.69 -7.55
C ASP A 447 29.90 2.60 -6.52
N ARG A 448 29.75 2.98 -5.24
CA ARG A 448 29.36 2.05 -4.16
C ARG A 448 27.99 1.42 -4.39
N LEU A 449 26.98 2.22 -4.75
CA LEU A 449 25.64 1.71 -5.06
C LEU A 449 25.65 0.73 -6.24
N GLN A 450 26.47 0.99 -7.26
CA GLN A 450 26.62 0.08 -8.39
C GLN A 450 27.28 -1.24 -7.97
N GLN A 451 28.25 -1.18 -7.04
CA GLN A 451 28.87 -2.37 -6.46
C GLN A 451 27.86 -3.19 -5.64
N ASP A 452 27.07 -2.55 -4.78
CA ASP A 452 26.04 -3.21 -3.96
C ASP A 452 24.93 -3.80 -4.84
N MET A 453 24.46 -3.07 -5.85
CA MET A 453 23.49 -3.57 -6.82
C MET A 453 24.03 -4.81 -7.54
N SER A 454 25.31 -4.80 -7.93
CA SER A 454 25.96 -5.97 -8.53
C SER A 454 25.98 -7.16 -7.57
N HIS A 455 26.37 -6.93 -6.31
CA HIS A 455 26.36 -7.97 -5.27
C HIS A 455 24.97 -8.62 -5.13
N TRP A 456 23.90 -7.82 -5.05
CA TRP A 456 22.53 -8.32 -4.95
C TRP A 456 22.07 -9.09 -6.20
N LEU A 457 22.51 -8.70 -7.40
CA LEU A 457 22.20 -9.41 -8.64
C LEU A 457 22.82 -10.82 -8.69
N PHE A 458 24.03 -11.00 -8.12
CA PHE A 458 24.74 -12.28 -8.08
C PHE A 458 24.22 -13.28 -7.04
N LEU A 459 23.37 -12.84 -6.10
CA LEU A 459 22.74 -13.73 -5.14
C LEU A 459 21.79 -14.75 -5.81
N SER A 460 21.46 -15.87 -5.15
CA SER A 460 20.52 -16.85 -5.71
C SER A 460 19.12 -16.26 -5.90
N ASN A 461 18.39 -16.72 -6.93
CA ASN A 461 17.02 -16.25 -7.19
C ASN A 461 16.01 -16.71 -6.14
N ASP A 462 16.39 -17.68 -5.30
CA ASP A 462 15.56 -18.22 -4.22
C ASP A 462 15.51 -17.29 -2.99
N ILE A 463 16.31 -16.21 -2.98
CA ILE A 463 16.33 -15.27 -1.85
C ILE A 463 15.09 -14.38 -1.90
N PRO A 464 14.26 -14.39 -0.84
CA PRO A 464 13.15 -13.46 -0.74
C PRO A 464 13.68 -12.02 -0.74
N TYR A 465 12.98 -11.10 -1.43
CA TYR A 465 13.32 -9.66 -1.54
C TYR A 465 14.48 -9.29 -2.50
N LYS A 466 15.19 -10.24 -3.12
CA LYS A 466 16.29 -9.93 -4.06
C LYS A 466 15.88 -8.92 -5.14
N THR A 467 14.74 -9.17 -5.80
CA THR A 467 14.20 -8.31 -6.86
C THR A 467 13.82 -6.94 -6.33
N ASP A 468 13.17 -6.89 -5.16
CA ASP A 468 12.66 -5.67 -4.54
C ASP A 468 13.81 -4.75 -4.12
N VAL A 469 14.85 -5.33 -3.49
CA VAL A 469 16.06 -4.63 -3.08
C VAL A 469 16.87 -4.15 -4.28
N SER A 470 17.01 -4.98 -5.32
CA SER A 470 17.73 -4.59 -6.54
C SER A 470 17.04 -3.42 -7.26
N ALA A 471 15.71 -3.45 -7.34
CA ALA A 471 14.93 -2.35 -7.90
C ALA A 471 15.06 -1.08 -7.05
N ALA A 472 15.03 -1.20 -5.72
CA ALA A 472 15.18 -0.07 -4.82
C ALA A 472 16.58 0.57 -4.93
N LEU A 473 17.65 -0.24 -4.99
CA LEU A 473 19.02 0.25 -5.22
C LEU A 473 19.16 0.96 -6.56
N SER A 474 18.60 0.38 -7.63
CA SER A 474 18.56 1.01 -8.96
C SER A 474 17.86 2.36 -8.90
N GLU A 475 16.76 2.46 -8.16
CA GLU A 475 16.05 3.73 -8.00
C GLU A 475 16.86 4.78 -7.23
N ALA A 476 17.51 4.40 -6.13
CA ALA A 476 18.40 5.31 -5.41
C ALA A 476 19.55 5.80 -6.30
N TYR A 477 20.14 4.91 -7.08
CA TYR A 477 21.16 5.26 -8.08
C TYR A 477 20.64 6.29 -9.07
N HIS A 478 19.47 6.05 -9.69
CA HIS A 478 18.87 6.97 -10.65
C HIS A 478 18.51 8.32 -10.03
N THR A 479 18.05 8.33 -8.79
CA THR A 479 17.72 9.55 -8.05
C THR A 479 18.98 10.40 -7.82
N LEU A 480 20.08 9.78 -7.37
CA LEU A 480 21.37 10.45 -7.20
C LEU A 480 22.00 10.87 -8.52
N ASP A 481 21.87 10.06 -9.57
CA ASP A 481 22.40 10.37 -10.90
C ASP A 481 21.68 11.56 -11.55
N HIS A 482 20.35 11.60 -11.41
CA HIS A 482 19.56 12.76 -11.82
C HIS A 482 20.03 14.02 -11.08
N PHE A 483 20.14 13.96 -9.74
CA PHE A 483 20.61 15.10 -8.97
C PHE A 483 22.04 15.50 -9.34
N SER A 484 22.95 14.55 -9.53
CA SER A 484 24.33 14.79 -9.99
C SER A 484 24.36 15.47 -11.36
N THR A 485 23.47 15.09 -12.27
CA THR A 485 23.31 15.74 -13.58
C THR A 485 22.80 17.17 -13.46
N VAL A 486 21.83 17.42 -12.58
CA VAL A 486 21.34 18.78 -12.27
C VAL A 486 22.47 19.62 -11.68
N LEU A 487 23.22 19.06 -10.74
CA LEU A 487 24.35 19.73 -10.11
C LEU A 487 25.44 20.06 -11.15
N ASN A 488 25.81 19.11 -12.01
CA ASN A 488 26.78 19.33 -13.09
C ASN A 488 26.42 20.50 -14.01
N LYS A 489 25.15 20.64 -14.37
CA LYS A 489 24.67 21.77 -15.18
C LYS A 489 24.84 23.10 -14.45
N ASN A 490 24.65 23.10 -13.13
CA ASN A 490 24.74 24.30 -12.28
C ASN A 490 26.15 24.57 -11.74
N ILE A 491 27.09 23.61 -11.77
CA ILE A 491 28.47 23.78 -11.28
C ILE A 491 29.18 24.95 -11.94
N SER A 492 28.98 25.17 -13.24
CA SER A 492 29.60 26.29 -13.95
C SER A 492 29.10 27.66 -13.45
N LEU A 493 27.86 27.73 -12.96
CA LEU A 493 27.29 28.94 -12.33
C LEU A 493 27.84 29.10 -10.91
N ILE A 494 27.91 28.01 -10.15
CA ILE A 494 28.49 27.98 -8.79
C ILE A 494 29.96 28.40 -8.81
N GLN A 495 30.75 27.90 -9.77
CA GLN A 495 32.16 28.24 -9.90
C GLN A 495 32.37 29.69 -10.34
N LYS A 496 31.49 30.24 -11.19
CA LYS A 496 31.55 31.67 -11.57
C LYS A 496 31.19 32.58 -10.39
N ASP A 497 30.21 32.21 -9.56
CA ASP A 497 29.83 32.92 -8.32
C ASP A 497 31.04 33.09 -7.38
N ILE A 498 31.91 32.08 -7.27
CA ILE A 498 33.11 32.11 -6.41
C ILE A 498 34.15 33.15 -6.85
N PHE A 499 34.20 33.49 -8.14
CA PHE A 499 35.16 34.50 -8.65
C PHE A 499 34.64 35.95 -8.51
N TYR A 500 33.36 36.14 -8.18
CA TYR A 500 32.74 37.46 -8.01
C TYR A 500 32.29 37.73 -6.57
N GLU A 501 32.70 36.92 -5.59
CA GLU A 501 32.68 37.36 -4.19
C GLU A 501 33.64 38.56 -4.05
N ASP A 502 33.06 39.76 -3.96
CA ASP A 502 33.76 41.04 -3.77
C ASP A 502 34.73 40.95 -2.57
N PRO A 503 35.96 41.48 -2.70
CA PRO A 503 36.87 41.59 -1.57
C PRO A 503 36.40 42.71 -0.64
N ASN A 504 35.62 42.39 0.39
CA ASN A 504 35.39 43.28 1.53
C ASN A 504 35.49 42.51 2.85
#